data_AF-A0A350YEV8-F1
#
_entry.id   AF-A0A350YEV8-F1
#
_cell.length_a   1.000
_cell.length_b   1.000
_cell.length_c   1.000
_cell.angle_alpha   90.00
_cell.angle_beta   90.00
_cell.angle_gamma   90.00
#
_symmetry.space_group_name_H-M   'P 1'
#
loop_
_entity.id
_entity.type
_entity.pdbx_description
1 polymer ?
#
loop_
_entity_poly.entity_id
_entity_poly.type
_entity_poly.pdbx_seq_one_letter_code
_entity_poly.pdbx_strand_id
1 'polypeptide(L)'
;MNKTVLSSWGFKPPNIYAISMPLPDAPRLPLSGGAIANMSLDSFVKNLERDMEKQKGRYYAYVMEADRDESDTYVLKTWEVYTSPDSCYEAMVILYYAPLNPYLTLKKHMGEEWAQKYLDKQMLVTN
;
A
#
# COMPACT_ATOMS: atom_id res chain seq x y z
N MET A 1 -14.20 -21.79 -3.90
CA MET A 1 -12.80 -21.74 -4.42
C MET A 1 -12.74 -21.89 -5.94
N ASN A 2 -12.09 -20.95 -6.64
CA ASN A 2 -11.95 -20.98 -8.11
C ASN A 2 -10.93 -22.05 -8.56
N LYS A 3 -11.43 -23.13 -9.19
CA LYS A 3 -10.60 -24.28 -9.60
C LYS A 3 -9.56 -23.93 -10.66
N THR A 4 -9.89 -23.04 -11.59
CA THR A 4 -8.97 -22.62 -12.66
C THR A 4 -7.75 -21.95 -12.04
N VAL A 5 -7.96 -20.98 -11.15
CA VAL A 5 -6.87 -20.27 -10.45
C VAL A 5 -6.07 -21.22 -9.56
N LEU A 6 -6.74 -22.11 -8.82
CA LEU A 6 -6.04 -23.08 -7.96
C LEU A 6 -5.13 -24.02 -8.76
N SER A 7 -5.60 -24.51 -9.91
CA SER A 7 -4.83 -25.39 -10.79
C SER A 7 -3.65 -24.68 -11.46
N SER A 8 -3.75 -23.39 -11.79
CA SER A 8 -2.62 -22.64 -12.34
C SER A 8 -1.48 -22.46 -11.34
N TRP A 9 -1.79 -22.51 -10.03
CA TRP A 9 -0.79 -22.56 -8.96
C TRP A 9 -0.26 -23.98 -8.68
N GLY A 10 -0.58 -24.98 -9.51
CA GLY A 10 -0.22 -26.37 -9.25
C GLY A 10 -0.82 -26.89 -7.94
N PHE A 11 -2.00 -26.39 -7.55
CA PHE A 11 -2.66 -26.67 -6.27
C PHE A 11 -1.86 -26.27 -5.03
N LYS A 12 -0.87 -25.38 -5.18
CA LYS A 12 -0.04 -24.85 -4.09
C LYS A 12 0.07 -23.31 -4.20
N PRO A 13 -1.05 -22.58 -4.08
CA PRO A 13 -1.02 -21.13 -4.07
C PRO A 13 -0.25 -20.61 -2.85
N PRO A 14 0.25 -19.36 -2.88
CA PRO A 14 0.80 -18.74 -1.69
C PRO A 14 -0.30 -18.57 -0.63
N ASN A 15 0.09 -18.53 0.64
CA ASN A 15 -0.86 -18.30 1.72
C ASN A 15 -1.36 -16.85 1.69
N ILE A 16 -0.46 -15.89 1.47
CA ILE A 16 -0.79 -14.47 1.54
C ILE A 16 -0.60 -13.84 0.16
N TYR A 17 -1.60 -13.05 -0.24
CA TYR A 17 -1.49 -12.09 -1.32
C TYR A 17 -1.67 -10.68 -0.75
N ALA A 18 -0.77 -9.76 -1.06
CA ALA A 18 -0.85 -8.39 -0.56
C ALA A 18 -0.71 -7.38 -1.69
N ILE A 19 -1.42 -6.25 -1.57
CA ILE A 19 -1.39 -5.14 -2.53
C ILE A 19 -1.13 -3.82 -1.81
N SER A 20 -0.38 -2.94 -2.46
CA SER A 20 -0.11 -1.59 -1.96
C SER A 20 -1.14 -0.62 -2.52
N MET A 21 -1.79 0.15 -1.66
CA MET A 21 -2.79 1.15 -2.01
C MET A 21 -2.53 2.46 -1.27
N PRO A 22 -2.75 3.63 -1.89
CA PRO A 22 -2.87 4.88 -1.14
C PRO A 22 -4.03 4.80 -0.15
N LEU A 23 -3.91 5.49 0.98
CA LEU A 23 -5.07 5.77 1.84
C LEU A 23 -6.19 6.48 1.04
N PRO A 24 -7.46 6.30 1.41
CA PRO A 24 -8.58 6.94 0.70
C PRO A 24 -8.52 8.47 0.62
N ASP A 25 -7.88 9.12 1.60
CA ASP A 25 -7.69 10.57 1.68
C ASP A 25 -6.33 11.06 1.13
N ALA A 26 -5.45 10.14 0.74
CA ALA A 26 -4.17 10.45 0.13
C ALA A 26 -4.30 10.69 -1.38
N PRO A 27 -3.32 11.37 -2.02
CA PRO A 27 -3.26 11.47 -3.47
C PRO A 27 -3.29 10.06 -4.11
N ARG A 28 -4.26 9.84 -4.99
CA ARG A 28 -4.52 8.51 -5.55
C ARG A 28 -3.62 8.25 -6.76
N LEU A 29 -2.45 7.71 -6.50
CA LEU A 29 -1.48 7.31 -7.52
C LEU A 29 -1.25 5.79 -7.50
N PRO A 30 -0.96 5.16 -8.66
CA PRO A 30 -0.59 3.75 -8.67
C PRO A 30 0.74 3.57 -7.92
N LEU A 31 0.72 2.72 -6.89
CA LEU A 31 1.89 2.45 -6.08
C LEU A 31 2.57 1.16 -6.52
N SER A 32 3.89 1.19 -6.57
CA SER A 32 4.76 0.04 -6.65
C SER A 32 4.56 -0.84 -5.42
N GLY A 33 4.59 -2.14 -5.62
CA GLY A 33 4.56 -3.11 -4.54
C GLY A 33 3.33 -3.99 -4.59
N GLY A 34 3.09 -4.64 -3.47
CA GLY A 34 2.39 -5.90 -3.42
C GLY A 34 3.37 -7.05 -3.22
N ALA A 35 2.88 -8.16 -2.69
CA ALA A 35 3.71 -9.28 -2.33
C ALA A 35 2.90 -10.57 -2.25
N ILE A 36 3.59 -11.67 -2.50
CA ILE A 36 3.13 -13.00 -2.15
C ILE A 36 3.98 -13.53 -1.00
N ALA A 37 3.39 -14.29 -0.09
CA ALA A 37 4.14 -14.94 0.98
C ALA A 37 3.62 -16.34 1.29
N ASN A 38 4.55 -17.27 1.52
CA ASN A 38 4.30 -18.65 1.94
C ASN A 38 4.54 -18.77 3.45
N MET A 39 3.79 -17.99 4.23
CA MET A 39 3.81 -18.01 5.70
C MET A 39 2.39 -17.80 6.22
N SER A 40 2.14 -18.12 7.48
CA SER A 40 0.84 -17.84 8.10
C SER A 40 0.55 -16.33 8.17
N LEU A 41 -0.73 -15.99 8.23
CA LEU A 41 -1.18 -14.62 8.43
C LEU A 41 -0.55 -13.98 9.67
N ASP A 42 -0.47 -14.70 10.79
CA ASP A 42 0.12 -14.17 12.04
C ASP A 42 1.59 -13.80 11.87
N SER A 43 2.39 -14.65 11.21
CA SER A 43 3.80 -14.35 10.94
C SER A 43 3.94 -13.16 9.99
N PHE A 44 3.03 -13.05 9.03
CA PHE A 44 3.01 -11.95 8.09
C PHE A 44 2.69 -10.61 8.76
N VAL A 45 1.66 -10.56 9.62
CA VAL A 45 1.28 -9.33 10.35
C VAL A 45 2.40 -8.91 11.31
N LYS A 46 3.00 -9.84 12.05
CA LYS A 46 4.17 -9.54 12.90
C LYS A 46 5.35 -8.95 12.11
N ASN A 47 5.56 -9.42 10.89
CA ASN A 47 6.58 -8.85 10.01
C ASN A 47 6.22 -7.42 9.59
N LEU A 48 4.95 -7.13 9.28
CA LEU A 48 4.50 -5.76 8.95
C LEU A 48 4.70 -4.80 10.13
N GLU A 49 4.29 -5.21 11.33
CA GLU A 49 4.45 -4.42 12.55
C GLU A 49 5.92 -4.08 12.79
N ARG A 50 6.79 -5.10 12.74
CA ARG A 50 8.24 -4.92 12.89
C ARG A 50 8.83 -4.01 11.79
N ASP A 51 8.41 -4.21 10.55
CA ASP A 51 8.89 -3.44 9.41
C ASP A 51 8.47 -1.96 9.52
N MET A 52 7.27 -1.70 10.06
CA MET A 52 6.77 -0.37 10.38
C MET A 52 7.58 0.29 11.50
N GLU A 53 7.84 -0.43 12.60
CA GLU A 53 8.67 0.06 13.71
C GLU A 53 10.10 0.38 13.28
N LYS A 54 10.69 -0.47 12.45
CA LYS A 54 12.09 -0.34 12.00
C LYS A 54 12.26 0.48 10.73
N GLN A 55 11.16 0.95 10.15
CA GLN A 55 11.13 1.67 8.86
C GLN A 55 11.88 0.93 7.74
N LYS A 56 11.62 -0.37 7.59
CA LYS A 56 12.31 -1.26 6.64
C LYS A 56 11.33 -2.07 5.80
N GLY A 57 11.83 -2.69 4.73
CA GLY A 57 11.05 -3.63 3.93
C GLY A 57 9.80 -2.98 3.33
N ARG A 58 8.62 -3.48 3.70
CA ARG A 58 7.32 -3.01 3.18
C ARG A 58 6.89 -1.65 3.69
N TYR A 59 7.68 -1.02 4.55
CA TYR A 59 7.39 0.30 5.07
C TYR A 59 7.32 1.38 3.98
N TYR A 60 8.06 1.23 2.87
CA TYR A 60 8.02 2.17 1.75
C TYR A 60 7.33 1.57 0.52
N ALA A 61 6.55 2.40 -0.16
CA ALA A 61 6.07 2.19 -1.52
C ALA A 61 6.39 3.43 -2.37
N TYR A 62 6.44 3.27 -3.69
CA TYR A 62 6.80 4.36 -4.61
C TYR A 62 5.71 4.52 -5.66
N VAL A 63 5.53 5.70 -6.24
CA VAL A 63 4.71 5.84 -7.44
C VAL A 63 5.31 4.98 -8.57
N MET A 64 4.48 4.22 -9.28
CA MET A 64 4.95 3.38 -10.38
C MET A 64 5.59 4.22 -11.48
N GLU A 65 6.69 3.73 -12.07
CA GLU A 65 7.42 4.36 -13.18
C GLU A 65 8.02 5.75 -12.87
N ALA A 66 8.16 6.10 -11.58
CA ALA A 66 8.71 7.39 -11.14
C ALA A 66 10.15 7.28 -10.57
N ASP A 67 10.75 8.44 -10.27
CA ASP A 67 12.19 8.60 -9.96
C ASP A 67 12.59 8.20 -8.53
N ARG A 68 11.63 7.71 -7.71
CA ARG A 68 11.81 7.33 -6.30
C ARG A 68 12.38 8.46 -5.43
N ASP A 69 12.01 9.70 -5.73
CA ASP A 69 12.30 10.84 -4.87
C ASP A 69 11.28 10.96 -3.72
N GLU A 70 11.40 12.00 -2.88
CA GLU A 70 10.49 12.25 -1.76
C GLU A 70 9.02 12.41 -2.21
N SER A 71 8.80 13.02 -3.38
CA SER A 71 7.46 13.26 -3.92
C SER A 71 6.81 12.01 -4.51
N ASP A 72 7.61 10.99 -4.82
CA ASP A 72 7.16 9.67 -5.26
C ASP A 72 7.08 8.66 -4.12
N THR A 73 7.55 8.99 -2.92
CA THR A 73 7.67 8.06 -1.80
C THR A 73 6.44 8.09 -0.91
N TYR A 74 5.94 6.90 -0.59
CA TYR A 74 4.80 6.65 0.27
C TYR A 74 5.23 5.76 1.44
N VAL A 75 4.68 6.02 2.63
CA VAL A 75 4.99 5.28 3.87
C VAL A 75 3.76 4.51 4.36
N LEU A 76 3.98 3.27 4.79
CA LEU A 76 2.93 2.38 5.30
C LEU A 76 2.31 3.01 6.55
N LYS A 77 0.98 3.09 6.57
CA LYS A 77 0.21 3.65 7.69
C LYS A 77 -0.63 2.60 8.41
N THR A 78 -1.23 1.69 7.65
CA THR A 78 -2.10 0.65 8.20
C THR A 78 -2.33 -0.45 7.17
N TRP A 79 -3.09 -1.48 7.52
CA TRP A 79 -3.48 -2.55 6.61
C TRP A 79 -4.86 -3.12 6.97
N GLU A 80 -5.53 -3.69 5.98
CA GLU A 80 -6.75 -4.47 6.14
C GLU A 80 -6.52 -5.90 5.70
N VAL A 81 -7.12 -6.85 6.42
CA VAL A 81 -7.02 -8.29 6.13
C VAL A 81 -8.37 -8.81 5.72
N TYR A 82 -8.40 -9.50 4.58
CA TYR A 82 -9.57 -10.17 4.03
C TYR A 82 -9.32 -11.67 3.94
N THR A 83 -10.18 -12.44 4.58
CA THR A 83 -10.18 -13.91 4.49
C THR A 83 -11.47 -14.37 3.84
N SER A 84 -11.41 -15.42 3.03
CA SER A 84 -12.60 -16.05 2.48
C SER A 84 -12.39 -17.55 2.33
N PRO A 85 -13.37 -18.39 2.72
CA PRO A 85 -13.28 -19.84 2.49
C PRO A 85 -13.27 -20.20 1.00
N ASP A 86 -13.68 -19.27 0.14
CA ASP A 86 -13.66 -19.43 -1.32
C ASP A 86 -12.40 -18.87 -1.99
N SER A 87 -11.51 -18.25 -1.24
CA SER A 87 -10.22 -17.77 -1.76
C SER A 87 -9.26 -18.94 -1.97
N CYS A 88 -8.33 -18.80 -2.93
CA CYS A 88 -7.18 -19.70 -3.04
C CYS A 88 -6.04 -19.31 -2.09
N TYR A 89 -6.05 -18.08 -1.58
CA TYR A 89 -5.15 -17.58 -0.54
C TYR A 89 -5.78 -17.75 0.85
N GLU A 90 -4.96 -17.98 1.87
CA GLU A 90 -5.35 -17.87 3.29
C GLU A 90 -5.89 -16.46 3.59
N ALA A 91 -5.19 -15.43 3.11
CA ALA A 91 -5.62 -14.05 3.23
C ALA A 91 -5.17 -13.16 2.06
N MET A 92 -6.01 -12.18 1.74
CA MET A 92 -5.64 -11.01 0.96
C MET A 92 -5.43 -9.83 1.91
N VAL A 93 -4.31 -9.11 1.78
CA VAL A 93 -3.97 -7.97 2.64
C VAL A 93 -3.86 -6.70 1.80
N ILE A 94 -4.59 -5.66 2.16
CA ILE A 94 -4.41 -4.32 1.58
C ILE A 94 -3.49 -3.54 2.49
N LEU A 95 -2.35 -3.09 1.96
CA LEU A 95 -1.37 -2.27 2.65
C LEU A 95 -1.63 -0.80 2.28
N TYR A 96 -2.01 0.03 3.26
CA TYR A 96 -2.35 1.42 3.03
C TYR A 96 -1.19 2.36 3.30
N TYR A 97 -0.90 3.23 2.35
CA TYR A 97 0.20 4.17 2.43
C TYR A 97 -0.25 5.62 2.31
N ALA A 98 0.49 6.52 2.94
CA ALA A 98 0.38 7.97 2.74
C ALA A 98 1.66 8.51 2.10
N PRO A 99 1.60 9.58 1.27
CA PRO A 99 2.81 10.20 0.75
C PRO A 99 3.68 10.71 1.89
N LEU A 100 4.99 10.57 1.74
CA LEU A 100 5.97 11.14 2.66
C LEU A 100 5.85 12.66 2.70
N ASN A 101 5.59 13.27 1.54
CA ASN A 101 5.33 14.70 1.40
C ASN A 101 4.11 14.95 0.48
N PRO A 102 2.89 15.06 1.05
CA PRO A 102 1.67 15.25 0.26
C PRO A 102 1.72 16.45 -0.69
N TYR A 103 2.32 17.56 -0.26
CA TYR A 103 2.42 18.78 -1.09
C TYR A 103 3.30 18.54 -2.32
N LEU A 104 4.51 17.98 -2.14
CA LEU A 104 5.41 17.72 -3.27
C LEU A 104 4.82 16.67 -4.21
N THR A 105 4.20 15.61 -3.67
CA THR A 105 3.49 14.61 -4.47
C THR A 105 2.40 15.24 -5.33
N LEU A 106 1.53 16.08 -4.73
CA LEU A 106 0.47 16.76 -5.47
C LEU A 106 1.04 17.70 -6.54
N LYS A 107 2.07 18.48 -6.20
CA LYS A 107 2.72 19.40 -7.12
C LYS A 107 3.31 18.68 -8.34
N LYS A 108 4.02 17.56 -8.13
CA LYS A 108 4.65 16.77 -9.20
C LYS A 108 3.62 16.06 -10.08
N HIS A 109 2.64 15.39 -9.48
CA HIS A 109 1.77 14.45 -10.21
C HIS A 109 0.39 15.01 -10.58
N MET A 110 -0.06 16.07 -9.93
CA MET A 110 -1.39 16.67 -10.13
C MET A 110 -1.33 18.17 -10.48
N GLY A 111 -0.17 18.81 -10.28
CA GLY A 111 0.07 20.21 -10.62
C GLY A 111 -0.14 21.19 -9.47
N GLU A 112 0.25 22.45 -9.72
CA GLU A 112 0.29 23.52 -8.71
C GLU A 112 -1.08 23.81 -8.07
N GLU A 113 -2.16 23.74 -8.85
CA GLU A 113 -3.53 24.01 -8.36
C GLU A 113 -3.92 23.06 -7.22
N TRP A 114 -3.60 21.76 -7.36
CA TRP A 114 -3.89 20.76 -6.34
C TRP A 114 -2.99 20.90 -5.13
N ALA A 115 -1.71 21.25 -5.34
CA ALA A 115 -0.78 21.53 -4.26
C ALA A 115 -1.24 22.73 -3.42
N GLN A 116 -1.73 23.80 -4.06
CA GLN A 116 -2.25 24.97 -3.37
C GLN A 116 -3.54 24.66 -2.59
N LYS A 117 -4.50 23.94 -3.21
CA LYS A 117 -5.72 23.48 -2.53
C LYS A 117 -5.44 22.68 -1.27
N TYR A 118 -4.35 21.89 -1.27
CA TYR A 118 -3.92 21.17 -0.08
C TYR A 118 -3.45 22.12 1.03
N LEU A 119 -2.63 23.11 0.71
CA LEU A 119 -2.18 24.11 1.68
C LEU A 119 -3.35 24.91 2.26
N ASP A 120 -4.27 25.35 1.42
CA ASP A 120 -5.45 26.12 1.84
C ASP A 120 -6.32 25.33 2.83
N LYS A 121 -6.52 24.02 2.58
CA LYS A 121 -7.24 23.13 3.50
C LYS A 121 -6.55 23.00 4.85
N GLN A 122 -5.22 22.91 4.89
CA GLN A 122 -4.47 22.81 6.15
C GLN A 122 -4.61 24.09 6.99
N MET A 123 -4.60 25.27 6.34
CA MET A 123 -4.77 26.55 7.03
C MET A 123 -6.17 26.73 7.64
N LEU A 124 -7.21 26.13 7.04
CA LEU A 124 -8.57 26.14 7.56
C LEU A 124 -8.78 25.22 8.77
N VAL A 125 -7.89 24.24 8.99
CA VAL A 125 -7.96 23.31 10.12
C VAL A 125 -7.22 23.84 11.35
N THR A 126 -6.26 24.75 11.17
CA THR A 126 -5.47 25.34 12.26
C THR A 126 -6.01 26.68 12.81
N ASN A 127 -7.12 27.19 12.27
CA ASN A 127 -7.82 28.38 12.75
C ASN A 127 -9.19 27.99 13.33
#